data_AF-A0A7C6Y4P5-F1
#
_entry.id   AF-A0A7C6Y4P5-F1
#
_cell.length_a   1.000
_cell.length_b   1.000
_cell.length_c   1.000
_cell.angle_alpha   90.00
_cell.angle_beta   90.00
_cell.angle_gamma   90.00
#
_symmetry.space_group_name_H-M   'P 1'
#
loop_
_entity.id
_entity.type
_entity.pdbx_description
1 polymer ?
#
loop_
_entity_poly.entity_id
_entity_poly.type
_entity_poly.pdbx_seq_one_letter_code
_entity_poly.pdbx_strand_id
1 'polypeptide(L)'
;TFLIQLFTIQPEGESVLLDAPMSLGFVSIMALILLTVFYHAVKTKIKWRTTWFFVYVALIFVVQWLMRAYMPNYDILFNLDYNFKVFPSGLIRGGFIFLRIIAVMVIASLLTFTTSTIELNDGLESLMKPLRVIKIPTYIFSMMISLTLRSIPTLLLETEKIMKAQTSRGADFNESTIRQKIGQIIALLIPVFVISFDRADDLSNAMEARGYIIGEPRTKLDVYKINYKDIFILGIVLSIMIGLLVTRFAL
;
A
#
# COMPACT_ATOMS: atom_id res chain seq x y z
N THR A 1 -2.04 10.43 8.12
CA THR A 1 -3.19 11.24 7.69
C THR A 1 -4.20 11.49 8.81
N PHE A 2 -4.68 10.46 9.52
CA PHE A 2 -5.53 10.61 10.72
C PHE A 2 -4.93 11.55 11.78
N LEU A 3 -3.69 11.26 12.20
CA LEU A 3 -2.97 12.09 13.18
C LEU A 3 -2.83 13.54 12.70
N ILE A 4 -2.52 13.74 11.41
CA ILE A 4 -2.37 15.09 10.85
C ILE A 4 -3.69 15.86 10.91
N GLN A 5 -4.83 15.25 10.59
CA GLN A 5 -6.13 15.92 10.67
C GLN A 5 -6.59 16.26 12.08
N LEU A 6 -6.17 15.47 13.08
CA LEU A 6 -6.38 15.78 14.48
C LEU A 6 -5.65 17.09 14.89
N PHE A 7 -4.56 17.43 14.21
CA PHE A 7 -3.66 18.54 14.57
C PHE A 7 -3.78 19.79 13.70
N THR A 8 -4.22 19.67 12.44
CA THR A 8 -4.20 20.80 11.48
C THR A 8 -5.48 21.63 11.46
N ILE A 9 -6.61 21.12 11.99
CA ILE A 9 -7.90 21.80 11.89
C ILE A 9 -8.21 22.47 13.23
N GLN A 10 -8.10 23.80 13.26
CA GLN A 10 -8.54 24.66 14.36
C GLN A 10 -9.78 25.44 13.88
N PRO A 11 -11.02 24.98 14.11
CA PRO A 11 -12.20 25.78 13.83
C PRO A 11 -12.29 26.91 14.84
N GLU A 12 -12.45 28.15 14.36
CA GLU A 12 -12.77 29.29 15.21
C GLU A 12 -14.20 29.10 15.78
N GLY A 13 -14.31 28.93 17.10
CA GLY A 13 -15.61 28.93 17.81
C GLY A 13 -16.02 27.63 18.53
N GLU A 14 -15.22 26.56 18.49
CA GLU A 14 -15.55 25.29 19.19
C GLU A 14 -14.78 25.16 20.53
N SER A 15 -15.44 24.70 21.58
CA SER A 15 -14.78 24.47 22.89
C SER A 15 -13.75 23.35 22.78
N VAL A 16 -12.52 23.63 23.22
CA VAL A 16 -11.40 22.69 23.19
C VAL A 16 -11.67 21.52 24.15
N LEU A 17 -11.54 20.28 23.68
CA LEU A 17 -11.73 19.09 24.54
C LEU A 17 -10.52 18.86 25.46
N LEU A 18 -9.32 19.12 24.94
CA LEU A 18 -8.07 19.08 25.67
C LEU A 18 -7.25 20.29 25.24
N ASP A 19 -7.18 21.27 26.13
CA ASP A 19 -6.25 22.40 26.04
C ASP A 19 -5.01 21.98 26.84
N ALA A 20 -4.05 21.36 26.15
CA ALA A 20 -2.77 20.98 26.74
C ALA A 20 -1.72 21.97 26.27
N PRO A 21 -1.54 23.11 26.97
CA PRO A 21 -0.43 23.98 26.65
C PRO A 21 0.86 23.19 26.90
N MET A 22 1.75 23.13 25.91
CA MET A 22 3.03 22.41 25.99
C MET A 22 4.15 23.39 25.69
N SER A 23 5.18 23.42 26.52
CA SER A 23 6.37 24.26 26.29
C SER A 23 7.52 23.38 25.86
N LEU A 24 8.14 23.73 24.75
CA LEU A 24 9.47 23.21 24.43
C LEU A 24 10.52 24.14 25.06
N GLY A 25 10.80 23.84 26.32
CA GLY A 25 11.91 24.41 27.09
C GLY A 25 13.15 23.49 27.12
N PHE A 26 14.30 24.01 27.54
CA PHE A 26 15.54 23.26 27.70
C PHE A 26 15.39 22.06 28.65
N VAL A 27 14.65 22.23 29.76
CA VAL A 27 14.35 21.13 30.70
C VAL A 27 13.45 20.08 30.06
N SER A 28 12.46 20.49 29.25
CA SER A 28 11.61 19.54 28.50
C SER A 28 12.42 18.69 27.51
N ILE A 29 13.40 19.30 26.83
CA ILE A 29 14.29 18.60 25.88
C ILE A 29 15.18 17.61 26.63
N MET A 30 15.73 18.01 27.78
CA MET A 30 16.52 17.13 28.65
C MET A 30 15.69 15.93 29.13
N ALA A 31 14.45 16.19 29.56
CA ALA A 31 13.51 15.14 29.99
C ALA A 31 13.17 14.18 28.84
N LEU A 32 12.97 14.68 27.62
CA LEU A 32 12.72 13.85 26.43
C LEU A 32 13.93 12.99 26.06
N ILE A 33 15.15 13.54 26.14
CA ILE A 33 16.38 12.78 25.88
C ILE A 33 16.52 11.65 26.89
N LEU A 34 16.32 11.94 28.19
CA LEU A 34 16.35 10.93 29.25
C LEU A 34 15.29 9.85 29.00
N LEU A 35 14.07 10.25 28.63
CA LEU A 35 12.99 9.33 28.28
C LEU A 35 13.34 8.43 27.10
N THR A 36 13.98 8.99 26.06
CA THR A 36 14.37 8.26 24.85
C THR A 36 15.43 7.21 25.16
N VAL A 37 16.41 7.57 25.99
CA VAL A 37 17.46 6.66 26.48
C VAL A 37 16.84 5.54 27.33
N PHE A 38 15.93 5.89 28.24
CA PHE A 38 15.20 4.90 29.05
C PHE A 38 14.39 3.93 28.18
N TYR A 39 13.66 4.43 27.18
CA TYR A 39 12.93 3.61 26.23
C TYR A 39 13.85 2.64 25.50
N HIS A 40 15.02 3.08 25.01
CA HIS A 40 15.96 2.20 24.33
C HIS A 40 16.53 1.11 25.24
N ALA A 41 16.80 1.42 26.51
CA ALA A 41 17.27 0.45 27.49
C ALA A 41 16.23 -0.62 27.83
N VAL A 42 14.95 -0.24 27.92
CA VAL A 42 13.84 -1.15 28.27
C VAL A 42 13.37 -1.97 27.07
N LYS A 43 13.41 -1.39 25.86
CA LYS A 43 12.95 -2.03 24.60
C LYS A 43 13.64 -3.37 24.32
N THR A 44 14.90 -3.53 24.71
CA THR A 44 15.67 -4.77 24.50
C THR A 44 15.20 -5.92 25.39
N LYS A 45 14.53 -5.65 26.51
CA LYS A 45 14.11 -6.67 27.49
C LYS A 45 12.67 -7.19 27.31
N ILE A 46 11.87 -6.58 26.43
CA ILE A 46 10.41 -6.84 26.34
C ILE A 46 10.01 -7.39 24.97
N LYS A 47 9.23 -8.49 24.96
CA LYS A 47 8.78 -9.19 23.74
C LYS A 47 7.79 -8.38 22.86
N TRP A 48 6.96 -7.52 23.46
CA TRP A 48 5.89 -6.75 22.77
C TRP A 48 6.36 -5.35 22.35
N ARG A 49 7.33 -5.30 21.44
CA ARG A 49 8.01 -4.07 21.02
C ARG A 49 7.08 -2.99 20.47
N THR A 50 6.00 -3.38 19.78
CA THR A 50 5.04 -2.47 19.14
C THR A 50 4.13 -1.76 20.15
N THR A 51 3.63 -2.47 21.17
CA THR A 51 2.77 -1.88 22.20
C THR A 51 3.54 -0.85 23.03
N TRP A 52 4.80 -1.14 23.35
CA TRP A 52 5.66 -0.21 24.10
C TRP A 52 6.01 1.07 23.35
N PHE A 53 6.01 1.05 22.01
CA PHE A 53 6.16 2.27 21.21
C PHE A 53 5.00 3.25 21.46
N PHE A 54 3.75 2.76 21.50
CA PHE A 54 2.59 3.61 21.78
C PHE A 54 2.60 4.16 23.21
N VAL A 55 3.01 3.35 24.20
CA VAL A 55 3.16 3.80 25.60
C VAL A 55 4.22 4.90 25.71
N TYR A 56 5.36 4.73 25.03
CA TYR A 56 6.41 5.74 25.00
C TYR A 56 5.94 7.07 24.40
N VAL A 57 5.23 7.02 23.26
CA VAL A 57 4.66 8.21 22.62
C VAL A 57 3.66 8.90 23.54
N ALA A 58 2.77 8.15 24.20
CA ALA A 58 1.83 8.73 25.17
C ALA A 58 2.56 9.40 26.35
N LEU A 59 3.63 8.77 26.85
CA LEU A 59 4.40 9.25 27.99
C LEU A 59 5.15 10.56 27.66
N ILE A 60 5.62 10.74 26.42
CA ILE A 60 6.14 12.03 25.93
C ILE A 60 5.11 13.16 26.12
N PHE A 61 3.87 12.95 25.69
CA PHE A 61 2.82 13.96 25.82
C PHE A 61 2.47 14.24 27.28
N VAL A 62 2.44 13.22 28.13
CA VAL A 62 2.19 13.37 29.58
C VAL A 62 3.30 14.16 30.27
N VAL A 63 4.57 13.86 29.99
CA VAL A 63 5.71 14.59 30.57
C VAL A 63 5.69 16.06 30.13
N GLN A 64 5.39 16.33 28.85
CA GLN A 64 5.28 17.70 28.35
C GLN A 64 4.15 18.49 29.01
N TRP A 65 3.00 17.85 29.22
CA TRP A 65 1.88 18.44 29.94
C TRP A 65 2.22 18.70 31.42
N LEU A 66 2.83 17.73 32.12
CA LEU A 66 3.26 17.86 33.51
C LEU A 66 4.30 18.97 33.68
N MET A 67 5.29 19.06 32.79
CA MET A 67 6.34 20.08 32.86
C MET A 67 5.76 21.49 32.80
N ARG A 68 4.78 21.75 31.91
CA ARG A 68 4.12 23.06 31.89
C ARG A 68 3.22 23.29 33.12
N ALA A 69 2.48 22.27 33.57
CA ALA A 69 1.55 22.40 34.69
C ALA A 69 2.25 22.74 36.02
N TYR A 70 3.42 22.14 36.28
CA TYR A 70 4.15 22.33 37.54
C TYR A 70 5.23 23.43 37.46
N MET A 71 5.70 23.78 36.26
CA MET A 71 6.72 24.81 36.06
C MET A 71 6.33 25.72 34.87
N PRO A 72 5.52 26.78 35.09
CA PRO A 72 5.06 27.64 34.00
C PRO A 72 6.11 28.65 33.49
N ASN A 73 7.17 28.96 34.25
CA ASN A 73 8.14 30.03 33.96
C ASN A 73 9.62 29.63 34.19
N TYR A 74 10.03 28.39 33.90
CA TYR A 74 11.38 27.93 34.25
C TYR A 74 12.47 28.27 33.21
N ASP A 75 12.12 28.69 32.00
CA ASP A 75 13.09 29.02 30.96
C ASP A 75 13.04 30.50 30.59
N ILE A 76 14.18 31.16 30.73
CA ILE A 76 14.35 32.61 30.54
C ILE A 76 14.94 32.94 29.15
N LEU A 77 15.37 31.90 28.40
CA LEU A 77 16.13 32.04 27.15
C LEU A 77 15.42 31.48 25.91
N PHE A 78 14.55 30.47 26.03
CA PHE A 78 13.86 29.87 24.89
C PHE A 78 12.56 29.17 25.35
N ASN A 79 11.41 29.84 25.20
CA ASN A 79 10.10 29.22 25.37
C ASN A 79 9.38 29.22 24.03
N LEU A 80 9.36 28.06 23.36
CA LEU A 80 8.41 27.83 22.28
C LEU A 80 7.13 27.30 22.90
N ASP A 81 6.20 28.23 23.14
CA ASP A 81 4.87 27.92 23.61
C ASP A 81 4.03 27.39 22.46
N TYR A 82 3.75 26.08 22.46
CA TYR A 82 2.82 25.47 21.52
C TYR A 82 1.59 24.98 22.27
N ASN A 83 0.42 25.46 21.88
CA ASN A 83 -0.81 24.99 22.48
C ASN A 83 -1.35 23.77 21.71
N PHE A 84 -1.34 22.60 22.36
CA PHE A 84 -1.89 21.38 21.79
C PHE A 84 -3.39 21.34 22.06
N LYS A 85 -4.15 21.83 21.09
CA LYS A 85 -5.61 21.84 21.11
C LYS A 85 -6.15 20.67 20.31
N VAL A 86 -6.90 19.79 20.97
CA VAL A 86 -7.67 18.75 20.29
C VAL A 86 -9.12 19.21 20.16
N PHE A 87 -9.58 19.37 18.93
CA PHE A 87 -10.95 19.77 18.62
C PHE A 87 -11.86 18.54 18.38
N PRO A 88 -13.12 18.56 18.85
CA PRO A 88 -14.11 17.50 18.56
C PRO A 88 -14.29 17.25 17.07
N SER A 89 -14.37 18.32 16.27
CA SER A 89 -14.47 18.27 14.81
C SER A 89 -13.27 17.58 14.15
N GLY A 90 -12.07 17.78 14.67
CA GLY A 90 -10.85 17.09 14.23
C GLY A 90 -10.89 15.59 14.49
N LEU A 91 -11.45 15.17 15.64
CA LEU A 91 -11.64 13.76 15.98
C LEU A 91 -12.65 13.07 15.06
N ILE A 92 -13.78 13.73 14.77
CA ILE A 92 -14.82 13.21 13.87
C ILE A 92 -14.26 13.04 12.46
N ARG A 93 -13.60 14.08 11.91
CA ARG A 93 -12.99 14.01 10.56
C ARG A 93 -11.88 12.97 10.47
N GLY A 94 -11.04 12.89 11.51
CA GLY A 94 -10.07 11.82 11.66
C GLY A 94 -10.76 10.47 11.56
N GLY A 95 -11.80 10.23 12.37
CA GLY A 95 -12.58 8.99 12.37
C GLY A 95 -13.09 8.62 10.98
N PHE A 96 -13.62 9.60 10.23
CA PHE A 96 -14.04 9.39 8.84
C PHE A 96 -12.91 8.96 7.91
N ILE A 97 -11.72 9.56 8.02
CA ILE A 97 -10.55 9.13 7.21
C ILE A 97 -10.10 7.73 7.60
N PHE A 98 -10.07 7.43 8.89
CA PHE A 98 -9.68 6.10 9.37
C PHE A 98 -10.62 5.03 8.82
N LEU A 99 -11.93 5.23 8.94
CA LEU A 99 -12.95 4.35 8.36
C LEU A 99 -12.82 4.25 6.83
N ARG A 100 -12.54 5.36 6.13
CA ARG A 100 -12.33 5.35 4.68
C ARG A 100 -11.15 4.46 4.28
N ILE A 101 -10.02 4.57 4.97
CA ILE A 101 -8.83 3.76 4.66
C ILE A 101 -9.14 2.28 4.89
N ILE A 102 -9.79 1.94 6.02
CA ILE A 102 -10.22 0.56 6.30
C ILE A 102 -11.15 0.04 5.20
N ALA A 103 -12.15 0.82 4.80
CA ALA A 103 -13.10 0.44 3.76
C ALA A 103 -12.39 0.14 2.43
N VAL A 104 -11.47 1.00 2.00
CA VAL A 104 -10.67 0.78 0.78
C VAL A 104 -9.82 -0.49 0.88
N MET A 105 -9.16 -0.71 2.02
CA MET A 105 -8.36 -1.91 2.25
C MET A 105 -9.21 -3.19 2.21
N VAL A 106 -10.39 -3.18 2.83
CA VAL A 106 -11.32 -4.32 2.84
C VAL A 106 -11.81 -4.63 1.44
N ILE A 107 -12.23 -3.62 0.67
CA ILE A 107 -12.70 -3.80 -0.71
C ILE A 107 -11.57 -4.35 -1.59
N ALA A 108 -10.36 -3.78 -1.51
CA ALA A 108 -9.21 -4.24 -2.27
C ALA A 108 -8.81 -5.68 -1.91
N SER A 109 -8.83 -6.01 -0.62
CA SER A 109 -8.52 -7.36 -0.15
C SER A 109 -9.59 -8.38 -0.57
N LEU A 110 -10.87 -8.01 -0.52
CA LEU A 110 -11.95 -8.87 -1.00
C LEU A 110 -11.77 -9.17 -2.48
N LEU A 111 -11.56 -8.14 -3.31
CA LEU A 111 -11.32 -8.32 -4.74
C LEU A 111 -10.13 -9.25 -5.02
N THR A 112 -9.03 -9.08 -4.29
CA THR A 112 -7.82 -9.90 -4.46
C THR A 112 -8.04 -11.35 -4.01
N PHE A 113 -8.88 -11.57 -3.00
CA PHE A 113 -9.13 -12.90 -2.44
C PHE A 113 -10.21 -13.68 -3.21
N THR A 114 -11.21 -12.99 -3.78
CA THR A 114 -12.34 -13.63 -4.44
C THR A 114 -12.14 -13.85 -5.94
N THR A 115 -11.17 -13.18 -6.57
CA THR A 115 -11.02 -13.18 -8.03
C THR A 115 -9.63 -13.64 -8.43
N SER A 116 -9.56 -14.59 -9.37
CA SER A 116 -8.28 -15.09 -9.89
C SER A 116 -7.60 -14.03 -10.77
N THR A 117 -6.26 -14.09 -10.88
CA THR A 117 -5.49 -13.16 -11.71
C THR A 117 -5.84 -13.27 -13.20
N ILE A 118 -6.27 -14.45 -13.65
CA ILE A 118 -6.73 -14.70 -15.03
C ILE A 118 -8.08 -13.99 -15.27
N GLU A 119 -9.04 -14.15 -14.37
CA GLU A 119 -10.34 -13.46 -14.44
C GLU A 119 -10.19 -11.93 -14.41
N LEU A 120 -9.28 -11.40 -13.58
CA LEU A 120 -9.00 -9.97 -13.54
C LEU A 120 -8.51 -9.44 -14.88
N ASN A 121 -7.70 -10.22 -15.61
CA ASN A 121 -7.22 -9.83 -16.92
C ASN A 121 -8.31 -9.87 -17.98
N ASP A 122 -9.18 -10.87 -17.97
CA ASP A 122 -10.33 -10.92 -18.87
C ASP A 122 -11.29 -9.73 -18.64
N GLY A 123 -11.44 -9.32 -17.38
CA GLY A 123 -12.14 -8.09 -16.99
C GLY A 123 -11.43 -6.84 -17.53
N LEU A 124 -10.12 -6.75 -17.37
CA LEU A 124 -9.30 -5.65 -17.89
C LEU A 124 -9.39 -5.55 -19.42
N GLU A 125 -9.33 -6.66 -20.14
CA GLU A 125 -9.52 -6.68 -21.60
C GLU A 125 -10.89 -6.10 -21.96
N SER A 126 -11.95 -6.51 -21.25
CA SER A 126 -13.30 -6.01 -21.51
C SER A 126 -13.41 -4.50 -21.25
N LEU A 127 -12.72 -3.98 -20.24
CA LEU A 127 -12.60 -2.53 -19.98
C LEU A 127 -11.76 -1.81 -21.04
N MET A 128 -10.80 -2.49 -21.67
CA MET A 128 -9.98 -1.92 -22.75
C MET A 128 -10.70 -1.90 -24.10
N LYS A 129 -11.71 -2.75 -24.36
CA LYS A 129 -12.49 -2.76 -25.62
C LYS A 129 -12.94 -1.38 -26.13
N PRO A 130 -13.48 -0.44 -25.34
CA PRO A 130 -13.87 0.88 -25.84
C PRO A 130 -12.68 1.69 -26.39
N LEU A 131 -11.45 1.45 -25.93
CA LEU A 131 -10.26 2.12 -26.45
C LEU A 131 -9.94 1.73 -27.90
N ARG A 132 -10.57 0.66 -28.42
CA ARG A 132 -10.50 0.29 -29.85
C ARG A 132 -10.99 1.42 -30.76
N VAL A 133 -11.92 2.25 -30.29
CA VAL A 133 -12.41 3.43 -31.04
C VAL A 133 -11.28 4.43 -31.30
N ILE A 134 -10.29 4.51 -30.41
CA ILE A 134 -9.12 5.40 -30.51
C ILE A 134 -7.98 4.71 -31.29
N LYS A 135 -8.27 3.62 -32.02
CA LYS A 135 -7.30 2.81 -32.81
C LYS A 135 -6.18 2.16 -31.99
N ILE A 136 -6.37 2.03 -30.67
CA ILE A 136 -5.45 1.26 -29.83
C ILE A 136 -5.67 -0.24 -30.11
N PRO A 137 -4.61 -1.05 -30.36
CA PRO A 137 -4.74 -2.48 -30.62
C PRO A 137 -4.99 -3.27 -29.32
N THR A 138 -6.19 -3.12 -28.76
CA THR A 138 -6.62 -3.72 -27.48
C THR A 138 -6.40 -5.23 -27.41
N TYR A 139 -6.53 -5.91 -28.55
CA TYR A 139 -6.32 -7.34 -28.69
C TYR A 139 -4.88 -7.77 -28.40
N ILE A 140 -3.90 -7.03 -28.96
CA ILE A 140 -2.47 -7.35 -28.78
C ILE A 140 -2.10 -7.15 -27.31
N PHE A 141 -2.60 -6.07 -26.68
CA PHE A 141 -2.41 -5.84 -25.25
C PHE A 141 -2.99 -6.96 -24.37
N SER A 142 -4.22 -7.38 -24.63
CA SER A 142 -4.84 -8.50 -23.89
C SER A 142 -4.04 -9.79 -24.02
N MET A 143 -3.61 -10.13 -25.25
CA MET A 143 -2.75 -11.29 -25.48
C MET A 143 -1.45 -11.21 -24.69
N MET A 144 -0.75 -10.07 -24.74
CA MET A 144 0.49 -9.85 -24.01
C MET A 144 0.26 -10.01 -22.50
N ILE A 145 -0.74 -9.36 -21.92
CA ILE A 145 -1.02 -9.45 -20.48
C ILE A 145 -1.38 -10.88 -20.09
N SER A 146 -2.20 -11.59 -20.88
CA SER A 146 -2.60 -12.98 -20.62
C SER A 146 -1.41 -13.92 -20.62
N LEU A 147 -0.53 -13.76 -21.62
CA LEU A 147 0.71 -14.50 -21.69
C LEU A 147 1.65 -14.15 -20.53
N THR A 148 1.83 -12.87 -20.22
CA THR A 148 2.68 -12.42 -19.12
C THR A 148 2.22 -12.97 -17.78
N LEU A 149 0.93 -12.86 -17.46
CA LEU A 149 0.38 -13.37 -16.20
C LEU A 149 0.54 -14.88 -16.07
N ARG A 150 0.39 -15.62 -17.17
CA ARG A 150 0.67 -17.07 -17.20
C ARG A 150 2.15 -17.39 -17.04
N SER A 151 3.04 -16.58 -17.62
CA SER A 151 4.49 -16.79 -17.57
C SER A 151 5.10 -16.40 -16.22
N ILE A 152 4.48 -15.51 -15.44
CA ILE A 152 4.99 -15.11 -14.10
C ILE A 152 5.23 -16.32 -13.19
N PRO A 153 4.25 -17.23 -12.95
CA PRO A 153 4.48 -18.42 -12.13
C PRO A 153 5.65 -19.28 -12.63
N THR A 154 5.76 -19.51 -13.94
CA THR A 154 6.82 -20.35 -14.50
C THR A 154 8.19 -19.69 -14.38
N LEU A 155 8.29 -18.38 -14.64
CA LEU A 155 9.52 -17.62 -14.46
C LEU A 155 10.00 -17.61 -13.00
N LEU A 156 9.09 -17.57 -12.03
CA LEU A 156 9.43 -17.68 -10.62
C LEU A 156 10.04 -19.05 -10.29
N LEU A 157 9.45 -20.13 -10.79
CA LEU A 157 9.98 -21.49 -10.59
C LEU A 157 11.37 -21.67 -11.23
N GLU A 158 11.58 -21.11 -12.43
CA GLU A 158 12.89 -21.12 -13.09
C GLU A 158 13.92 -20.29 -12.33
N THR A 159 13.52 -19.10 -11.88
CA THR A 159 14.36 -18.24 -11.04
C THR A 159 14.76 -18.94 -9.76
N GLU A 160 13.84 -19.64 -9.08
CA GLU A 160 14.16 -20.43 -7.89
C GLU A 160 15.14 -21.57 -8.19
N LYS A 161 14.98 -22.24 -9.34
CA LYS A 161 15.88 -23.31 -9.78
C LYS A 161 17.30 -22.77 -10.05
N ILE A 162 17.39 -21.63 -10.74
CA ILE A 162 18.65 -20.95 -11.03
C ILE A 162 19.30 -20.48 -9.73
N MET A 163 18.53 -19.88 -8.82
CA MET A 163 19.02 -19.44 -7.51
C MET A 163 19.62 -20.60 -6.73
N LYS A 164 18.91 -21.74 -6.62
CA LYS A 164 19.42 -22.95 -5.95
C LYS A 164 20.70 -23.47 -6.62
N ALA A 165 20.76 -23.50 -7.95
CA ALA A 165 21.95 -23.94 -8.68
C ALA A 165 23.16 -23.00 -8.46
N GLN A 166 22.94 -21.70 -8.42
CA GLN A 166 24.00 -20.72 -8.14
C GLN A 166 24.47 -20.80 -6.69
N THR A 167 23.57 -21.02 -5.73
CA THR A 167 23.94 -21.27 -4.33
C THR A 167 24.78 -22.54 -4.19
N SER A 168 24.46 -23.62 -4.90
CA SER A 168 25.32 -24.82 -4.95
C SER A 168 26.70 -24.56 -5.57
N ARG A 169 26.85 -23.53 -6.41
CA ARG A 169 28.12 -23.09 -7.00
C ARG A 169 28.86 -22.06 -6.14
N GLY A 170 28.41 -21.79 -4.92
CA GLY A 170 29.06 -20.90 -3.96
C GLY A 170 28.59 -19.44 -4.00
N ALA A 171 27.49 -19.12 -4.70
CA ALA A 171 26.88 -17.79 -4.62
C ALA A 171 26.03 -17.67 -3.34
N ASP A 172 26.49 -16.85 -2.39
CA ASP A 172 25.76 -16.57 -1.14
C ASP A 172 24.91 -15.29 -1.22
N PHE A 173 23.61 -15.45 -1.42
CA PHE A 173 22.66 -14.34 -1.54
C PHE A 173 22.27 -13.68 -0.19
N ASN A 174 22.62 -14.27 0.95
CA ASN A 174 22.16 -13.83 2.27
C ASN A 174 23.19 -12.97 3.02
N GLU A 175 24.49 -13.30 2.93
CA GLU A 175 25.56 -12.65 3.71
C GLU A 175 26.58 -11.91 2.84
N SER A 176 26.13 -10.96 2.01
CA SER A 176 27.00 -10.28 1.06
C SER A 176 27.05 -8.75 1.21
N THR A 177 28.24 -8.17 0.99
CA THR A 177 28.42 -6.71 0.88
C THR A 177 27.67 -6.19 -0.34
N ILE A 178 27.18 -4.94 -0.34
CA ILE A 178 26.42 -4.34 -1.45
C ILE A 178 27.04 -4.61 -2.84
N ARG A 179 28.38 -4.53 -2.97
CA ARG A 179 29.10 -4.84 -4.21
C ARG A 179 28.98 -6.31 -4.64
N GLN A 180 29.06 -7.25 -3.71
CA GLN A 180 28.90 -8.67 -3.97
C GLN A 180 27.45 -9.01 -4.33
N LYS A 181 26.49 -8.35 -3.67
CA LYS A 181 25.05 -8.49 -3.96
C LYS A 181 24.70 -8.10 -5.40
N ILE A 182 25.32 -7.04 -5.93
CA ILE A 182 25.14 -6.63 -7.34
C ILE A 182 25.66 -7.73 -8.27
N GLY A 183 26.87 -8.26 -8.04
CA GLY A 183 27.42 -9.35 -8.85
C GLY A 183 26.55 -10.61 -8.83
N GLN A 184 25.98 -10.95 -7.67
CA GLN A 184 25.06 -12.08 -7.51
C GLN A 184 23.74 -11.88 -8.24
N ILE A 185 23.18 -10.66 -8.22
CA ILE A 185 21.98 -10.33 -9.02
C ILE A 185 22.28 -10.51 -10.51
N ILE A 186 23.43 -10.03 -10.99
CA ILE A 186 23.81 -10.18 -12.41
C ILE A 186 23.93 -11.67 -12.79
N ALA A 187 24.53 -12.49 -11.93
CA ALA A 187 24.68 -13.93 -12.16
C ALA A 187 23.35 -14.69 -12.25
N LEU A 188 22.28 -14.17 -11.63
CA LEU A 188 20.92 -14.68 -11.75
C LEU A 188 20.16 -14.08 -12.93
N LEU A 189 20.37 -12.78 -13.18
CA LEU A 189 19.67 -12.01 -14.22
C LEU A 189 19.99 -12.51 -15.62
N ILE A 190 21.27 -12.77 -15.94
CA ILE A 190 21.69 -13.19 -17.29
C ILE A 190 21.01 -14.52 -17.69
N PRO A 191 21.08 -15.61 -16.89
CA PRO A 191 20.40 -16.86 -17.24
C PRO A 191 18.88 -16.71 -17.39
N VAL A 192 18.23 -15.94 -16.51
CA VAL A 192 16.77 -15.71 -16.59
C VAL A 192 16.40 -14.99 -17.89
N PHE A 193 17.19 -14.01 -18.32
CA PHE A 193 16.96 -13.32 -19.59
C PHE A 193 17.10 -14.25 -20.79
N VAL A 194 18.17 -15.04 -20.87
CA VAL A 194 18.39 -15.97 -22.00
C VAL A 194 17.23 -16.95 -22.10
N ILE A 195 16.84 -17.58 -20.99
CA ILE A 195 15.71 -18.54 -20.96
C ILE A 195 14.40 -17.85 -21.35
N SER A 196 14.20 -16.60 -20.93
CA SER A 196 12.99 -15.85 -21.29
C SER A 196 12.93 -15.53 -22.79
N PHE A 197 14.05 -15.21 -23.43
CA PHE A 197 14.13 -15.00 -24.87
C PHE A 197 13.91 -16.30 -25.65
N ASP A 198 14.57 -17.38 -25.26
CA ASP A 198 14.38 -18.70 -25.89
C ASP A 198 12.92 -19.13 -25.80
N ARG A 199 12.28 -18.97 -24.63
CA ARG A 199 10.86 -19.28 -24.46
C ARG A 199 9.95 -18.37 -25.29
N ALA A 200 10.31 -17.10 -25.46
CA ALA A 200 9.55 -16.19 -26.31
C ALA A 200 9.61 -16.63 -27.78
N ASP A 201 10.79 -17.07 -28.25
CA ASP A 201 10.99 -17.59 -29.61
C ASP A 201 10.25 -18.91 -29.82
N ASP A 202 10.40 -19.87 -28.91
CA ASP A 202 9.66 -21.15 -28.92
C ASP A 202 8.15 -20.92 -28.95
N LEU A 203 7.65 -19.98 -28.16
CA LEU A 203 6.24 -19.64 -28.13
C LEU A 203 5.78 -18.99 -29.44
N SER A 204 6.57 -18.07 -30.00
CA SER A 204 6.27 -17.42 -31.28
C SER A 204 6.18 -18.47 -32.40
N ASN A 205 7.19 -19.35 -32.50
CA ASN A 205 7.23 -20.44 -33.47
C ASN A 205 6.04 -21.39 -33.30
N ALA A 206 5.71 -21.76 -32.05
CA ALA A 206 4.55 -22.60 -31.75
C ALA A 206 3.20 -21.92 -32.08
N MET A 207 3.11 -20.60 -31.92
CA MET A 207 1.93 -19.83 -32.29
C MET A 207 1.78 -19.79 -33.81
N GLU A 208 2.84 -19.51 -34.55
CA GLU A 208 2.83 -19.52 -36.03
C GLU A 208 2.48 -20.90 -36.59
N ALA A 209 3.08 -21.98 -36.06
CA ALA A 209 2.77 -23.35 -36.46
C ALA A 209 1.30 -23.75 -36.23
N ARG A 210 0.62 -23.13 -35.26
CA ARG A 210 -0.81 -23.30 -34.99
C ARG A 210 -1.71 -22.39 -35.84
N GLY A 211 -1.14 -21.63 -36.78
CA GLY A 211 -1.88 -20.69 -37.63
C GLY A 211 -2.29 -19.40 -36.91
N TYR A 212 -1.55 -18.98 -35.89
CA TYR A 212 -1.91 -17.79 -35.11
C TYR A 212 -1.52 -16.49 -35.82
N ILE A 213 -2.43 -15.90 -36.61
CA ILE A 213 -2.22 -14.60 -37.29
C ILE A 213 -2.60 -13.40 -36.39
N ILE A 214 -1.63 -12.54 -36.06
CA ILE A 214 -1.84 -11.37 -35.19
C ILE A 214 -2.75 -10.34 -35.89
N GLY A 215 -3.83 -9.93 -35.24
CA GLY A 215 -4.72 -8.87 -35.72
C GLY A 215 -5.98 -9.36 -36.47
N GLU A 216 -6.08 -10.66 -36.74
CA GLU A 216 -7.30 -11.24 -37.33
C GLU A 216 -8.45 -11.40 -36.32
N PRO A 217 -9.71 -11.35 -36.78
CA PRO A 217 -10.87 -11.62 -35.94
C PRO A 217 -10.84 -13.06 -35.42
N ARG A 218 -11.07 -13.23 -34.12
CA ARG A 218 -10.96 -14.52 -33.43
C ARG A 218 -12.16 -14.80 -32.55
N THR A 219 -12.44 -16.08 -32.37
CA THR A 219 -13.41 -16.56 -31.38
C THR A 219 -12.72 -16.76 -30.03
N LYS A 220 -13.47 -16.55 -28.95
CA LYS A 220 -13.02 -16.83 -27.58
C LYS A 220 -13.63 -18.14 -27.11
N LEU A 221 -12.81 -18.98 -26.47
CA LEU A 221 -13.26 -20.21 -25.83
C LEU A 221 -13.97 -19.92 -24.51
N ASP A 222 -13.33 -19.15 -23.63
CA ASP A 222 -13.93 -18.73 -22.36
C ASP A 222 -14.63 -17.37 -22.54
N VAL A 223 -15.96 -17.41 -22.47
CA VAL A 223 -16.82 -16.23 -22.58
C VAL A 223 -17.64 -16.09 -21.31
N TYR A 224 -17.35 -15.06 -20.51
CA TYR A 224 -18.15 -14.72 -19.33
C TYR A 224 -19.55 -14.28 -19.76
N LYS A 225 -20.56 -15.00 -19.28
CA LYS A 225 -21.97 -14.68 -19.49
C LYS A 225 -22.49 -13.96 -18.26
N ILE A 226 -23.08 -12.79 -18.48
CA ILE A 226 -23.74 -12.02 -17.42
C ILE A 226 -24.92 -12.83 -16.89
N ASN A 227 -24.91 -13.14 -15.60
CA ASN A 227 -25.99 -13.83 -14.93
C ASN A 227 -26.98 -12.82 -14.32
N TYR A 228 -28.20 -13.26 -14.01
CA TYR A 228 -29.21 -12.44 -13.33
C TYR A 228 -28.72 -11.91 -11.97
N LYS A 229 -27.88 -12.70 -11.27
CA LYS A 229 -27.22 -12.27 -10.03
C LYS A 229 -26.32 -11.06 -10.24
N ASP A 230 -25.59 -11.02 -11.35
CA ASP A 230 -24.65 -9.94 -11.65
C ASP A 230 -25.41 -8.65 -11.93
N ILE A 231 -26.50 -8.72 -12.71
CA ILE A 231 -27.38 -7.58 -13.01
C ILE A 231 -28.01 -7.04 -11.72
N PHE A 232 -28.48 -7.92 -10.85
CA PHE A 232 -29.09 -7.53 -9.58
C PHE A 232 -28.08 -6.82 -8.67
N ILE A 233 -26.87 -7.37 -8.52
CA ILE A 233 -25.79 -6.76 -7.73
C ILE A 233 -25.39 -5.40 -8.32
N LEU A 234 -25.25 -5.31 -9.65
CA LEU A 234 -24.89 -4.07 -10.33
C LEU A 234 -25.96 -2.98 -10.11
N GLY A 235 -27.24 -3.35 -10.13
CA GLY A 235 -28.35 -2.47 -9.78
C GLY A 235 -28.27 -1.94 -8.33
N ILE A 236 -27.99 -2.82 -7.37
CA ILE A 236 -27.79 -2.41 -5.96
C ILE A 236 -26.62 -1.45 -5.82
N VAL A 237 -25.48 -1.76 -6.44
CA VAL A 237 -24.27 -0.91 -6.38
C VAL A 237 -24.53 0.47 -7.00
N LEU A 238 -25.21 0.53 -8.15
CA LEU A 238 -25.60 1.79 -8.78
C LEU A 238 -26.57 2.59 -7.91
N SER A 239 -27.56 1.94 -7.30
CA SER A 239 -28.50 2.59 -6.39
C SER A 239 -27.80 3.20 -5.17
N ILE A 240 -26.84 2.49 -4.58
CA ILE A 240 -26.03 3.00 -3.47
C ILE A 240 -25.19 4.20 -3.92
N MET A 241 -24.54 4.10 -5.09
CA MET A 241 -23.74 5.19 -5.65
C MET A 241 -24.56 6.46 -5.93
N ILE A 242 -25.75 6.30 -6.53
CA ILE A 242 -26.66 7.43 -6.80
C ILE A 242 -27.15 8.02 -5.48
N GLY A 243 -27.53 7.19 -4.50
CA GLY A 243 -27.93 7.65 -3.17
C GLY A 243 -26.83 8.46 -2.48
N LEU A 244 -25.58 8.02 -2.56
CA LEU A 244 -24.42 8.74 -2.02
C LEU A 244 -24.12 10.04 -2.77
N LEU A 245 -24.32 10.08 -4.10
CA LEU A 245 -24.16 11.31 -4.87
C LEU A 245 -25.24 12.34 -4.51
N VAL A 246 -26.49 11.91 -4.39
CA VAL A 246 -27.62 12.79 -4.02
C VAL A 246 -27.41 13.37 -2.62
N THR A 247 -27.04 12.54 -1.63
CA THR A 247 -26.77 13.05 -0.27
C THR A 247 -25.58 14.01 -0.24
N ARG A 248 -24.56 13.80 -1.08
CA ARG A 248 -23.42 14.72 -1.21
C ARG A 248 -23.78 16.04 -1.89
N PHE A 249 -24.70 16.05 -2.85
CA PHE A 249 -25.14 17.28 -3.51
C PHE A 249 -26.22 18.04 -2.72
N ALA A 250 -26.96 17.36 -1.84
CA ALA A 250 -27.99 17.95 -1.00
C ALA A 250 -27.49 18.52 0.34
N LEU A 251 -26.26 18.19 0.76
CA LEU A 251 -25.55 18.73 1.93
C LEU A 251 -24.54 19.79 1.52
#